data_AF-A0A8U0LC23-F1
#
_entry.id   AF-A0A8U0LC23-F1
#
_cell.length_a   1.000
_cell.length_b   1.000
_cell.length_c   1.000
_cell.angle_alpha   90.00
_cell.angle_beta   90.00
_cell.angle_gamma   90.00
#
_symmetry.space_group_name_H-M   'P 1'
#
loop_
_entity.id
_entity.type
_entity.pdbx_description
1 polymer ?
#
loop_
_entity_poly.entity_id
_entity_poly.type
_entity_poly.pdbx_seq_one_letter_code
_entity_poly.pdbx_strand_id
1 'polypeptide(L)'
;MALHRIAIVRLRYHKPTRDYMAKKTREGKGKLEIIRCVKRFIAREAYRALISIRNGEVGRGTPAERGAKLRELRVSRNITQQQIGEALCVPSSRISEIERGARDLPELEQRAIQWIHSTTNPKQHTQTLDNV
;
A
#
# COMPACT_ATOMS: atom_id res chain seq x y z
N MET A 1 12.01 -21.40 11.77
CA MET A 1 12.08 -22.59 10.88
C MET A 1 11.75 -22.32 9.40
N ALA A 2 10.79 -21.45 9.06
CA ALA A 2 10.36 -21.21 7.66
C ALA A 2 11.50 -20.82 6.68
N LEU A 3 12.30 -19.79 7.00
CA LEU A 3 13.41 -19.35 6.12
C LEU A 3 14.43 -20.45 5.81
N HIS A 4 14.64 -21.37 6.74
CA HIS A 4 15.55 -22.49 6.52
C HIS A 4 15.01 -23.43 5.45
N ARG A 5 13.73 -23.79 5.52
CA ARG A 5 13.09 -24.67 4.54
C ARG A 5 13.10 -24.04 3.15
N ILE A 6 12.76 -22.76 3.04
CA ILE A 6 12.81 -22.00 1.77
C ILE A 6 14.23 -21.99 1.21
N ALA A 7 15.25 -21.76 2.06
CA ALA A 7 16.64 -21.79 1.63
C ALA A 7 17.06 -23.16 1.09
N ILE A 8 16.70 -24.26 1.75
CA ILE A 8 17.02 -25.61 1.28
C ILE A 8 16.33 -25.92 -0.06
N VAL A 9 15.05 -25.57 -0.20
CA VAL A 9 14.31 -25.75 -1.46
C VAL A 9 14.93 -24.93 -2.59
N ARG A 10 15.26 -23.65 -2.34
CA ARG A 10 15.92 -22.79 -3.34
C ARG A 10 17.32 -23.30 -3.71
N LEU A 11 18.10 -23.80 -2.75
CA LEU A 11 19.40 -24.42 -3.04
C LEU A 11 19.28 -25.68 -3.90
N ARG A 12 18.14 -26.39 -3.87
CA ARG A 12 17.91 -27.58 -4.69
C ARG A 12 17.40 -27.24 -6.09
N TYR A 13 16.44 -26.32 -6.20
CA TYR A 13 15.69 -26.11 -7.46
C TYR A 13 15.87 -24.74 -8.11
N HIS A 14 16.24 -23.70 -7.35
CA HIS A 14 16.34 -22.34 -7.87
C HIS A 14 17.73 -22.09 -8.47
N LYS A 15 17.82 -22.07 -9.81
CA LYS A 15 19.07 -21.91 -10.57
C LYS A 15 19.92 -20.70 -10.10
N PRO A 16 19.38 -19.48 -9.93
CA PRO A 16 20.17 -18.35 -9.44
C PRO A 16 20.78 -18.55 -8.05
N THR A 17 20.06 -19.22 -7.14
CA THR A 17 20.58 -19.51 -5.79
C THR A 17 21.66 -20.60 -5.82
N ARG A 18 21.56 -21.56 -6.74
CA ARG A 18 22.62 -22.56 -6.97
C ARG A 18 23.89 -21.94 -7.54
N ASP A 19 23.76 -21.04 -8.51
CA ASP A 19 24.89 -20.32 -9.08
C ASP A 19 25.58 -19.45 -8.02
N TYR A 20 24.80 -18.80 -7.14
CA TYR A 20 25.33 -18.07 -5.99
C TYR A 20 26.07 -19.00 -5.00
N MET A 21 25.53 -20.18 -4.70
CA MET A 21 26.18 -21.17 -3.87
C MET A 21 27.52 -21.62 -4.49
N ALA A 22 27.54 -21.93 -5.79
CA ALA A 22 28.76 -22.32 -6.50
C ALA A 22 29.82 -21.22 -6.42
N LYS A 23 29.42 -19.95 -6.64
CA LYS A 23 30.28 -18.79 -6.46
C LYS A 23 30.85 -18.70 -5.05
N LYS A 24 30.01 -18.82 -4.01
CA LYS A 24 30.48 -18.74 -2.60
C LYS A 24 31.32 -19.93 -2.17
N THR A 25 31.08 -21.10 -2.75
CA THR A 25 31.92 -22.29 -2.53
C THR A 25 33.32 -22.07 -3.12
N ARG A 26 33.41 -21.49 -4.33
CA ARG A 26 34.70 -21.10 -4.94
C ARG A 26 35.44 -20.01 -4.17
N GLU A 27 34.72 -19.14 -3.46
CA GLU A 27 35.30 -18.15 -2.53
C GLU A 27 35.75 -18.79 -1.19
N GLY A 28 35.66 -20.11 -1.03
CA GLY A 28 36.10 -20.82 0.18
C GLY A 28 35.12 -20.79 1.37
N LYS A 29 33.87 -20.36 1.16
CA LYS A 29 32.89 -20.27 2.26
C LYS A 29 32.36 -21.64 2.67
N GLY A 30 32.22 -21.83 3.97
CA GLY A 30 31.60 -23.04 4.53
C GLY A 30 30.11 -23.13 4.22
N LYS A 31 29.58 -24.35 4.15
CA LYS A 31 28.16 -24.63 3.86
C LYS A 31 27.19 -23.86 4.77
N LEU A 32 27.51 -23.77 6.08
CA LEU A 32 26.69 -23.03 7.04
C LEU A 32 26.69 -21.52 6.77
N GLU A 33 27.81 -20.96 6.33
CA GLU A 33 27.92 -19.56 5.97
C GLU A 33 27.12 -19.24 4.70
N ILE A 34 27.19 -20.12 3.71
CA ILE A 34 26.40 -20.00 2.48
C ILE A 34 24.91 -20.02 2.82
N ILE A 35 24.46 -20.99 3.63
CA ILE A 35 23.06 -21.06 4.07
C ILE A 35 22.65 -19.78 4.82
N ARG A 36 23.52 -19.23 5.67
CA ARG A 36 23.28 -17.96 6.37
C ARG A 36 23.14 -16.79 5.40
N CYS A 37 23.98 -16.70 4.37
CA CYS A 37 23.88 -15.69 3.32
C CYS A 37 22.56 -15.82 2.52
N VAL A 38 22.17 -17.03 2.14
CA VAL A 38 20.93 -17.30 1.41
C VAL A 38 19.71 -16.93 2.26
N LYS A 39 19.68 -17.30 3.54
CA LYS A 39 18.61 -16.89 4.47
C LYS A 39 18.47 -15.37 4.55
N ARG A 40 19.59 -14.64 4.64
CA ARG A 40 19.60 -13.15 4.64
C ARG A 40 19.08 -12.57 3.33
N PHE A 41 19.38 -13.20 2.20
CA PHE A 41 18.87 -12.77 0.91
C PHE A 41 17.34 -12.94 0.84
N ILE A 42 16.83 -14.14 1.17
CA ILE A 42 15.39 -14.44 1.19
C ILE A 42 14.64 -13.50 2.14
N ALA A 43 15.18 -13.24 3.33
CA ALA A 43 14.57 -12.31 4.28
C ALA A 43 14.43 -10.89 3.70
N ARG A 44 15.44 -10.41 2.95
CA ARG A 44 15.38 -9.10 2.29
C ARG A 44 14.38 -9.07 1.14
N GLU A 45 14.30 -10.13 0.34
CA GLU A 45 13.26 -10.23 -0.70
C GLU A 45 11.86 -10.22 -0.10
N ALA A 46 11.62 -11.05 0.93
CA ALA A 46 10.34 -11.11 1.61
C ALA A 46 9.98 -9.77 2.24
N TYR A 47 10.93 -9.13 2.91
CA TYR A 47 10.73 -7.79 3.47
C TYR A 47 10.33 -6.79 2.38
N ARG A 48 11.08 -6.71 1.26
CA ARG A 48 10.75 -5.81 0.15
C ARG A 48 9.36 -6.07 -0.41
N ALA A 49 8.99 -7.34 -0.60
CA ALA A 49 7.65 -7.71 -1.07
C ALA A 49 6.57 -7.27 -0.07
N LEU A 50 6.76 -7.51 1.23
CA LEU A 50 5.82 -7.10 2.26
C LEU A 50 5.68 -5.58 2.37
N ILE A 51 6.80 -4.84 2.25
CA ILE A 51 6.79 -3.38 2.25
C ILE A 51 6.08 -2.86 1.01
N SER A 52 6.34 -3.44 -0.15
CA SER A 52 5.68 -3.08 -1.41
C SER A 52 4.16 -3.34 -1.34
N ILE A 53 3.73 -4.46 -0.76
CA ILE A 53 2.32 -4.77 -0.48
C ILE A 53 1.74 -3.76 0.52
N ARG A 54 2.43 -3.48 1.62
CA ARG A 54 1.99 -2.53 2.65
C ARG A 54 1.83 -1.12 2.10
N ASN A 55 2.78 -0.69 1.27
CA ASN A 55 2.75 0.58 0.57
C ASN A 55 1.71 0.59 -0.56
N GLY A 56 1.11 -0.57 -0.85
CA GLY A 56 0.14 -0.78 -1.91
C GLY A 56 0.75 -0.83 -3.31
N GLU A 57 2.06 -0.70 -3.49
CA GLU A 57 2.71 -0.65 -4.81
C GLU A 57 2.40 -1.88 -5.68
N VAL A 58 2.34 -3.08 -5.08
CA VAL A 58 1.92 -4.30 -5.77
C VAL A 58 0.40 -4.41 -5.67
N GLY A 59 -0.28 -4.16 -6.78
CA GLY A 59 -1.75 -4.22 -6.86
C GLY A 59 -2.46 -2.91 -6.52
N ARG A 60 -1.75 -1.80 -6.29
CA ARG A 60 -2.38 -0.46 -6.33
C ARG A 60 -2.91 -0.25 -7.73
N GLY A 61 -4.20 0.01 -7.83
CA GLY A 61 -4.73 0.66 -9.01
C GLY A 61 -3.98 1.97 -9.28
N THR A 62 -3.94 2.37 -10.54
CA THR A 62 -3.30 3.62 -10.96
C THR A 62 -3.88 4.81 -10.15
N PRO A 63 -3.14 5.92 -9.96
CA PRO A 63 -3.68 7.11 -9.29
C PRO A 63 -5.03 7.57 -9.88
N ALA A 64 -5.24 7.38 -11.19
CA ALA A 64 -6.51 7.64 -11.86
C ALA A 64 -7.63 6.67 -11.45
N GLU A 65 -7.37 5.36 -11.42
CA GLU A 65 -8.36 4.36 -10.96
C GLU A 65 -8.77 4.59 -9.50
N ARG A 66 -7.79 4.91 -8.65
CA ARG A 66 -8.01 5.23 -7.24
C ARG A 66 -8.82 6.52 -7.07
N GLY A 67 -8.45 7.57 -7.81
CA GLY A 67 -9.19 8.82 -7.86
C GLY A 67 -10.63 8.64 -8.31
N ALA A 68 -10.86 7.83 -9.36
CA ALA A 68 -12.19 7.49 -9.84
C ALA A 68 -13.02 6.78 -8.77
N LYS A 69 -12.44 5.82 -8.04
CA LYS A 69 -13.11 5.12 -6.94
C LYS A 69 -13.46 6.06 -5.78
N LEU A 70 -12.59 7.02 -5.43
CA LEU A 70 -12.91 8.05 -4.44
C LEU A 70 -14.09 8.91 -4.90
N ARG A 71 -14.12 9.31 -6.17
CA ARG A 71 -15.22 10.08 -6.76
C ARG A 71 -16.53 9.29 -6.72
N GLU A 72 -16.52 8.02 -7.11
CA GLU A 72 -17.70 7.14 -7.02
C GLU A 72 -18.22 7.04 -5.59
N LEU A 73 -17.32 6.82 -4.62
CA LEU A 73 -17.67 6.71 -3.21
C LEU A 73 -18.31 8.00 -2.69
N ARG A 74 -17.74 9.15 -3.06
CA ARG A 74 -18.23 10.47 -2.69
C ARG A 74 -19.61 10.73 -3.30
N VAL A 75 -19.79 10.46 -4.59
CA VAL A 75 -21.07 10.65 -5.30
C VAL A 75 -22.15 9.73 -4.75
N SER A 76 -21.82 8.47 -4.45
CA SER A 76 -22.76 7.50 -3.87
C SER A 76 -23.34 7.93 -2.52
N ARG A 77 -22.65 8.82 -1.81
CA ARG A 77 -23.05 9.36 -0.49
C ARG A 77 -23.48 10.81 -0.52
N ASN A 78 -23.63 11.42 -1.71
CA ASN A 78 -23.98 12.83 -1.89
C ASN A 78 -23.04 13.81 -1.16
N ILE A 79 -21.76 13.47 -1.07
CA ILE A 79 -20.74 14.31 -0.44
C ILE A 79 -20.10 15.21 -1.50
N THR A 80 -19.81 16.45 -1.16
CA THR A 80 -19.12 17.40 -2.04
C THR A 80 -17.60 17.35 -1.82
N GLN A 81 -16.82 17.75 -2.82
CA GLN A 81 -15.35 17.89 -2.67
C GLN A 81 -15.00 18.92 -1.59
N GLN A 82 -15.86 19.93 -1.41
CA GLN A 82 -15.71 20.96 -0.39
C GLN A 82 -15.81 20.37 1.02
N GLN A 83 -16.83 19.54 1.29
CA GLN A 83 -17.00 18.90 2.60
C GLN A 83 -15.81 18.02 2.99
N ILE A 84 -15.23 17.28 2.04
CA ILE A 84 -14.01 16.49 2.28
C ILE A 84 -12.81 17.41 2.55
N GLY A 85 -12.69 18.48 1.76
CA GLY A 85 -11.63 19.47 1.92
C GLY A 85 -11.64 20.11 3.31
N GLU A 86 -12.81 20.58 3.75
CA GLU A 86 -13.03 21.14 5.08
C GLU A 86 -12.69 20.12 6.18
N ALA A 87 -13.19 18.89 6.08
CA ALA A 87 -12.95 17.84 7.08
C ALA A 87 -11.47 17.43 7.22
N LEU A 88 -10.70 17.51 6.13
CA LEU A 88 -9.28 17.13 6.11
C LEU A 88 -8.33 18.33 6.20
N CYS A 89 -8.87 19.55 6.33
CA CYS A 89 -8.14 20.82 6.28
C CYS A 89 -7.28 20.96 5.02
N VAL A 90 -7.82 20.59 3.86
CA VAL A 90 -7.18 20.73 2.54
C VAL A 90 -8.10 21.48 1.57
N PRO A 91 -7.55 22.23 0.60
CA PRO A 91 -8.37 22.87 -0.42
C PRO A 91 -9.21 21.85 -1.20
N SER A 92 -10.44 22.19 -1.58
CA SER A 92 -11.31 21.33 -2.40
C SER A 92 -10.68 20.98 -3.76
N SER A 93 -9.86 21.88 -4.32
CA SER A 93 -9.04 21.63 -5.50
C SER A 93 -8.07 20.44 -5.32
N ARG A 94 -7.56 20.21 -4.11
CA ARG A 94 -6.70 19.07 -3.79
C ARG A 94 -7.45 17.74 -3.92
N ILE A 95 -8.73 17.71 -3.54
CA ILE A 95 -9.60 16.53 -3.71
C ILE A 95 -9.88 16.30 -5.20
N SER A 96 -10.14 17.38 -5.96
CA SER A 96 -10.31 17.30 -7.41
C SER A 96 -9.06 16.79 -8.16
N GLU A 97 -7.85 17.21 -7.75
CA GLU A 97 -6.59 16.70 -8.31
C GLU A 97 -6.42 15.19 -8.08
N ILE A 98 -6.78 14.71 -6.88
CA ILE A 98 -6.73 13.29 -6.54
C ILE A 98 -7.78 12.52 -7.33
N GLU A 99 -9.02 13.00 -7.42
CA GLU A 99 -10.11 12.35 -8.17
C GLU A 99 -9.79 12.19 -9.66
N ARG A 100 -9.02 13.12 -10.24
CA ARG A 100 -8.55 13.05 -11.63
C ARG A 100 -7.26 12.25 -11.81
N GLY A 101 -6.65 11.77 -10.73
CA GLY A 101 -5.34 11.10 -10.77
C GLY A 101 -4.18 12.02 -11.14
N ALA A 102 -4.37 13.34 -11.14
CA ALA A 102 -3.33 14.33 -11.47
C ALA A 102 -2.25 14.44 -10.38
N ARG A 103 -2.55 13.95 -9.17
CA ARG A 103 -1.64 13.96 -8.02
C ARG A 103 -1.76 12.66 -7.22
N ASP A 104 -0.62 11.99 -7.03
CA ASP A 104 -0.54 10.78 -6.22
C ASP A 104 -0.29 11.11 -4.75
N LEU A 105 -1.37 11.15 -3.96
CA LEU A 105 -1.33 11.35 -2.51
C LEU A 105 -2.15 10.25 -1.82
N PRO A 106 -1.59 9.04 -1.68
CA PRO A 106 -2.33 7.88 -1.21
C PRO A 106 -2.84 8.01 0.24
N GLU A 107 -2.07 8.67 1.10
CA GLU A 107 -2.46 8.86 2.50
C GLU A 107 -3.67 9.79 2.61
N LEU A 108 -3.72 10.83 1.77
CA LEU A 108 -4.83 11.77 1.75
C LEU A 108 -6.09 11.13 1.16
N GLU A 109 -5.93 10.33 0.11
CA GLU A 109 -7.01 9.49 -0.44
C GLU A 109 -7.57 8.53 0.62
N GLN A 110 -6.70 7.83 1.36
CA GLN A 110 -7.12 6.93 2.44
C GLN A 110 -7.88 7.69 3.54
N ARG A 111 -7.38 8.85 3.97
CA ARG A 111 -8.07 9.70 4.95
C ARG A 111 -9.45 10.14 4.46
N ALA A 112 -9.57 10.52 3.19
CA ALA A 112 -10.85 10.88 2.59
C ALA A 112 -11.83 9.69 2.58
N ILE A 113 -11.36 8.51 2.14
CA ILE A 113 -12.16 7.28 2.16
C ILE A 113 -12.64 6.97 3.59
N GLN A 114 -11.73 6.99 4.57
CA GLN A 114 -12.07 6.73 5.98
C GLN A 114 -13.11 7.72 6.50
N TRP A 115 -12.96 9.01 6.21
CA TRP A 115 -13.92 10.03 6.61
C TRP A 115 -15.29 9.79 5.95
N ILE A 116 -15.34 9.51 4.65
CA ILE A 116 -16.57 9.18 3.92
C ILE A 116 -17.27 7.92 4.49
N HIS A 117 -16.50 6.94 4.98
CA HIS A 117 -17.09 5.79 5.67
C HIS A 117 -17.63 6.16 7.06
N SER A 118 -16.92 7.02 7.80
CA SER A 118 -17.35 7.48 9.14
C SER A 118 -18.66 8.28 9.12
N THR A 119 -18.93 9.04 8.04
CA THR A 119 -20.19 9.78 7.86
C THR A 119 -21.40 8.89 7.55
N THR A 120 -21.19 7.58 7.33
CA THR A 120 -22.28 6.61 7.16
C THR A 120 -22.92 6.21 8.49
N ASN A 121 -22.41 6.67 9.64
CA ASN A 121 -23.10 6.51 10.92
C ASN A 121 -24.16 7.61 11.07
N PRO A 122 -25.47 7.31 10.94
CA PRO A 122 -26.49 8.33 10.74
C PRO A 122 -26.95 8.92 12.07
N LYS A 123 -26.11 9.71 12.74
CA LYS A 123 -26.56 10.66 13.78
C LYS A 123 -25.59 11.84 13.89
N GLN A 124 -25.85 12.91 13.15
CA GLN A 124 -25.84 14.28 13.70
C GLN A 124 -27.00 15.06 13.06
N HIS A 125 -28.08 15.18 13.84
CA HIS A 125 -29.18 16.16 13.72
C HIS A 125 -28.65 17.49 13.18
N THR A 126 -29.14 18.03 12.06
CA THR A 126 -30.37 18.85 11.97
C THR A 126 -30.62 19.70 13.22
N GLN A 127 -30.01 20.88 13.28
CA GLN A 127 -30.52 22.01 14.06
C GLN A 127 -30.05 23.30 13.37
N THR A 128 -30.80 23.76 12.36
CA THR A 128 -31.92 24.74 12.37
C THR A 128 -31.44 26.03 11.73
N LEU A 129 -31.81 26.19 10.45
CA LEU A 129 -32.06 27.51 9.85
C LEU A 129 -33.32 28.09 10.50
N ASP A 130 -33.33 29.41 10.61
CA ASP A 130 -34.48 30.32 10.75
C ASP A 130 -35.24 30.31 12.09
N ASN A 131 -35.07 31.40 12.85
CA ASN A 131 -36.16 32.12 13.51
C ASN A 131 -35.71 33.53 13.94
N VAL A 132 -36.28 34.53 13.23
CA VAL A 132 -36.59 35.94 13.58
C VAL A 132 -35.47 36.83 14.10
#